data_AF-A0A916CIS6-F1
#
_entry.id   AF-A0A916CIS6-F1
#
_cell.length_a   1.000
_cell.length_b   1.000
_cell.length_c   1.000
_cell.angle_alpha   90.00
_cell.angle_beta   90.00
_cell.angle_gamma   90.00
#
_symmetry.space_group_name_H-M   'P 1'
#
loop_
_entity.id
_entity.type
_entity.pdbx_description
1 polymer ?
#
loop_
_entity_poly.entity_id
_entity_poly.type
_entity_poly.pdbx_seq_one_letter_code
_entity_poly.pdbx_strand_id
1 'polypeptide(L)'
;MAKPVILALDDEPAVLNAVERDLRQKYGRDYRILKADNSAAALDALKQLQERGELAALFLVDQRMPQITGTQFLDQARVIFPDAKKVLLTAYADTEAAIASINRIGLDYYLMKPWDPPSEHLYPVLDDLLEEWKANSKLPYEGIRVAGTLWSPQSHTVKDFLARHLISYQWLDVDKDEQARALVDAHGQGGMKLPVVLFPDGTILVEPSLHDLAKQVGMQTRAEAKLYDIVIVGAGPAGLSAAVYAGSEGQSVVVLERGVPGGQAGNSPKIENYLGFPTGISGMDLARRALTQAKRFGAEILEATEAKSVHAEGKYHIVTLADGTEIVGKTMLMASGATFRRLGVPGIDELTGAGVYYGAAFTEATYYRDQPVFVIGGANSAGQGAMFLSRFASQVTMLIRRDSQWSSKYLRDAEEANPKIERRFNTEIIEIHG
;
A
#
# COMPACT_ATOMS: atom_id res chain seq x y z
N MET A 1 1.98 8.80 15.56
CA MET A 1 3.33 8.55 16.11
C MET A 1 3.79 9.71 16.99
N ALA A 2 4.85 9.57 17.80
CA ALA A 2 5.48 10.71 18.48
C ALA A 2 6.08 11.66 17.44
N LYS A 3 5.90 12.99 17.62
CA LYS A 3 6.47 13.99 16.72
C LYS A 3 8.00 13.86 16.67
N PRO A 4 8.64 13.93 15.48
CA PRO A 4 10.10 13.98 15.39
C PRO A 4 10.68 15.10 16.25
N VAL A 5 11.86 14.87 16.81
CA VAL A 5 12.47 15.76 17.79
C VAL A 5 13.35 16.79 17.09
N ILE A 6 13.22 18.05 17.51
CA ILE A 6 14.26 19.06 17.33
C ILE A 6 14.92 19.27 18.69
N LEU A 7 16.23 19.06 18.78
CA LEU A 7 17.01 19.26 20.00
C LEU A 7 17.70 20.62 19.94
N ALA A 8 17.46 21.46 20.95
CA ALA A 8 18.26 22.65 21.23
C ALA A 8 19.20 22.38 22.40
N LEU A 9 20.50 22.64 22.22
CA LEU A 9 21.53 22.46 23.23
C LEU A 9 22.40 23.71 23.33
N ASP A 10 22.37 24.38 24.48
CA ASP A 10 23.16 25.57 24.79
C ASP A 10 23.27 25.68 26.33
N ASP A 11 24.46 25.95 26.86
CA ASP A 11 24.71 26.05 28.31
C ASP A 11 24.31 27.41 28.90
N GLU A 12 24.06 28.42 28.06
CA GLU A 12 23.55 29.72 28.48
C GLU A 12 22.01 29.71 28.56
N PRO A 13 21.39 29.78 29.76
CA PRO A 13 19.94 29.64 29.89
C PRO A 13 19.13 30.69 29.13
N ALA A 14 19.67 31.90 28.99
CA ALA A 14 19.01 32.97 28.23
C ALA A 14 18.91 32.64 26.74
N VAL A 15 19.98 32.08 26.17
CA VAL A 15 20.05 31.71 24.75
C VAL A 15 19.19 30.48 24.50
N LEU A 16 19.33 29.43 25.34
CA LEU A 16 18.53 28.21 25.22
C LEU A 16 17.02 28.49 25.26
N ASN A 17 16.57 29.37 26.16
CA ASN A 17 15.16 29.74 26.25
C ASN A 17 14.68 30.57 25.05
N ALA A 18 15.54 31.41 24.46
CA ALA A 18 15.21 32.16 23.24
C ALA A 18 15.06 31.21 22.05
N VAL A 19 16.01 30.29 21.84
CA VAL A 19 15.94 29.24 20.81
C VAL A 19 14.68 28.41 20.99
N GLU A 20 14.42 27.91 22.20
CA GLU A 20 13.25 27.08 22.48
C GLU A 20 11.95 27.81 22.13
N ARG A 21 11.84 29.08 22.53
CA ARG A 21 10.65 29.90 22.25
C ARG A 21 10.41 30.01 20.75
N ASP A 22 11.43 30.38 20.00
CA ASP A 22 11.33 30.59 18.55
C ASP A 22 11.03 29.26 17.84
N LEU A 23 11.70 28.17 18.22
CA LEU A 23 11.42 26.83 17.70
C LEU A 23 9.98 26.36 18.01
N ARG A 24 9.50 26.56 19.25
CA ARG A 24 8.14 26.18 19.63
C ARG A 24 7.09 26.98 18.87
N GLN A 25 7.33 28.27 18.67
CA GLN A 25 6.43 29.17 17.95
C GLN A 25 6.21 28.73 16.50
N LYS A 26 7.28 28.34 15.78
CA LYS A 26 7.19 27.95 14.37
C LYS A 26 6.95 26.46 14.16
N TYR A 27 7.62 25.58 14.92
CA TYR A 27 7.69 24.14 14.65
C TYR A 27 6.93 23.25 15.64
N GLY A 28 6.41 23.79 16.75
CA GLY A 28 5.78 22.99 17.81
C GLY A 28 4.54 22.20 17.38
N ARG A 29 3.91 22.57 16.24
CA ARG A 29 2.81 21.81 15.65
C ARG A 29 3.26 20.44 15.13
N ASP A 30 4.41 20.38 14.45
CA ASP A 30 4.85 19.19 13.71
C ASP A 30 6.02 18.47 14.41
N TYR A 31 6.76 19.17 15.27
CA TYR A 31 7.94 18.64 15.96
C TYR A 31 7.81 18.75 17.48
N ARG A 32 8.49 17.85 18.20
CA ARG A 32 8.69 17.96 19.65
C ARG A 32 10.00 18.69 19.93
N ILE A 33 9.94 19.83 20.60
CA ILE A 33 11.14 20.58 20.98
C ILE A 33 11.69 20.03 22.30
N LEU A 34 12.90 19.49 22.25
CA LEU A 34 13.66 19.02 23.40
C LEU A 34 14.79 20.00 23.67
N LYS A 35 14.99 20.36 24.93
CA LYS A 35 16.09 21.23 25.35
C LYS A 35 17.04 20.48 26.29
N ALA A 36 18.30 20.83 26.22
CA ALA A 36 19.32 20.41 27.17
C ALA A 36 20.26 21.58 27.43
N ASP A 37 20.65 21.77 28.68
CA ASP A 37 21.59 22.81 29.13
C ASP A 37 23.03 22.27 29.25
N ASN A 38 23.23 20.98 29.00
CA ASN A 38 24.54 20.36 28.99
C ASN A 38 24.56 19.11 28.09
N SER A 39 25.74 18.75 27.62
CA SER A 39 25.96 17.66 26.67
C SER A 39 25.61 16.28 27.22
N ALA A 40 25.84 16.02 28.51
CA ALA A 40 25.54 14.72 29.13
C ALA A 40 24.02 14.45 29.13
N ALA A 41 23.23 15.44 29.57
CA ALA A 41 21.77 15.35 29.54
C ALA A 41 21.23 15.21 28.10
N ALA A 42 21.83 15.92 27.14
CA ALA A 42 21.47 15.81 25.73
C ALA A 42 21.72 14.40 25.17
N LEU A 43 22.90 13.82 25.43
CA LEU A 43 23.25 12.48 24.94
C LEU A 43 22.37 11.39 25.57
N ASP A 44 22.07 11.50 26.87
CA ASP A 44 21.17 10.55 27.52
C ASP A 44 19.74 10.68 27.00
N ALA A 45 19.27 11.88 26.69
CA ALA A 45 18.01 12.07 25.99
C ALA A 45 18.03 11.38 24.61
N LEU A 46 19.09 11.55 23.82
CA LEU A 46 19.20 10.90 22.50
C LEU A 46 19.17 9.37 22.60
N LYS A 47 19.84 8.77 23.59
CA LYS A 47 19.77 7.32 23.82
C LYS A 47 18.35 6.86 24.15
N GLN A 48 17.65 7.58 25.02
CA GLN A 48 16.26 7.27 25.35
C GLN A 48 15.32 7.40 24.15
N LEU A 49 15.57 8.36 23.24
CA LEU A 49 14.82 8.46 21.99
C LEU A 49 15.05 7.24 21.10
N GLN A 50 16.30 6.82 20.96
CA GLN A 50 16.68 5.65 20.16
C GLN A 50 16.04 4.37 20.70
N GLU A 51 16.07 4.16 22.03
CA GLU A 51 15.42 3.02 22.69
C GLU A 51 13.91 2.97 22.47
N ARG A 52 13.27 4.14 22.33
CA ARG A 52 11.82 4.25 22.06
C ARG A 52 11.48 4.22 20.57
N GLY A 53 12.48 4.14 19.69
CA GLY A 53 12.28 4.21 18.24
C GLY A 53 11.73 5.57 17.77
N GLU A 54 11.97 6.64 18.53
CA GLU A 54 11.58 7.99 18.15
C GLU A 54 12.63 8.62 17.22
N LEU A 55 12.19 9.49 16.31
CA LEU A 55 13.09 10.15 15.35
C LEU A 55 13.60 11.49 15.86
N ALA A 56 14.86 11.81 15.55
CA ALA A 56 15.41 13.15 15.65
C ALA A 56 15.53 13.75 14.24
N ALA A 57 14.95 14.94 14.04
CA ALA A 57 14.96 15.64 12.77
C ALA A 57 16.14 16.60 12.64
N LEU A 58 16.43 17.34 13.71
CA LEU A 58 17.44 18.39 13.69
C LEU A 58 18.06 18.62 15.08
N PHE A 59 19.36 18.86 15.09
CA PHE A 59 20.14 19.29 16.24
C PHE A 59 20.60 20.73 16.02
N LEU A 60 20.28 21.60 16.98
CA LEU A 60 20.68 22.99 17.01
C LEU A 60 21.54 23.20 18.27
N VAL A 61 22.86 23.31 18.09
CA VAL A 61 23.83 23.11 19.17
C VAL A 61 24.81 24.27 19.27
N ASP A 62 25.02 24.81 20.46
CA ASP A 62 26.05 25.81 20.69
C ASP A 62 27.47 25.27 20.53
N GLN A 63 28.35 26.07 19.95
CA GLN A 63 29.73 25.66 19.74
C GLN A 63 30.58 25.67 21.02
N ARG A 64 30.36 26.62 21.92
CA ARG A 64 31.22 26.90 23.07
C ARG A 64 30.54 26.51 24.38
N MET A 65 30.47 25.20 24.61
CA MET A 65 29.94 24.65 25.85
C MET A 65 31.05 24.13 26.78
N PRO A 66 30.78 24.05 28.09
CA PRO A 66 31.64 23.36 29.04
C PRO A 66 31.83 21.89 28.69
N GLN A 67 33.00 21.34 29.04
CA GLN A 67 33.41 19.94 28.83
C GLN A 67 33.68 19.52 27.38
N ILE A 68 32.71 19.69 26.48
CA ILE A 68 32.85 19.33 25.06
C ILE A 68 32.27 20.43 24.16
N THR A 69 32.87 20.63 23.00
CA THR A 69 32.36 21.59 22.00
C THR A 69 31.11 21.07 21.31
N GLY A 70 30.32 21.96 20.70
CA GLY A 70 29.15 21.59 19.91
C GLY A 70 29.48 20.61 18.79
N THR A 71 30.60 20.81 18.11
CA THR A 71 31.09 19.88 17.07
C THR A 71 31.43 18.49 17.61
N GLN A 72 31.98 18.38 18.83
CA GLN A 72 32.25 17.09 19.47
C GLN A 72 30.94 16.39 19.88
N PHE A 73 29.95 17.14 20.35
CA PHE A 73 28.61 16.60 20.61
C PHE A 73 27.97 16.07 19.33
N LEU A 74 27.98 16.85 18.23
CA LEU A 74 27.39 16.45 16.95
C LEU A 74 28.06 15.20 16.36
N ASP A 75 29.38 15.03 16.56
CA ASP A 75 30.11 13.82 16.14
C ASP A 75 29.63 12.55 16.89
N GLN A 76 29.19 12.69 18.15
CA GLN A 76 28.58 11.58 18.90
C GLN A 76 27.12 11.39 18.53
N ALA A 77 26.36 12.49 18.39
CA ALA A 77 24.94 12.46 18.06
C ALA A 77 24.68 11.82 16.69
N ARG A 78 25.55 12.03 15.70
CA ARG A 78 25.42 11.41 14.37
C ARG A 78 25.55 9.89 14.38
N VAL A 79 26.20 9.30 15.39
CA VAL A 79 26.28 7.84 15.54
C VAL A 79 24.93 7.28 15.98
N ILE A 80 24.16 8.06 16.76
CA ILE A 80 22.83 7.67 17.27
C ILE A 80 21.75 7.96 16.21
N PHE A 81 21.79 9.14 15.60
CA PHE A 81 20.85 9.61 14.57
C PHE A 81 21.61 10.13 13.35
N PRO A 82 22.00 9.26 12.40
CA PRO A 82 22.81 9.65 11.25
C PRO A 82 22.08 10.62 10.31
N ASP A 83 20.76 10.45 10.17
CA ASP A 83 19.93 11.24 9.24
C ASP A 83 19.56 12.62 9.77
N ALA A 84 19.67 12.86 11.09
CA ALA A 84 19.31 14.15 11.69
C ALA A 84 20.18 15.29 11.15
N LYS A 85 19.55 16.43 10.86
CA LYS A 85 20.24 17.64 10.42
C LYS A 85 21.04 18.27 11.56
N LYS A 86 22.20 18.82 11.24
CA LYS A 86 23.21 19.28 12.20
C LYS A 86 23.47 20.77 11.97
N VAL A 87 23.01 21.59 12.90
CA VAL A 87 23.17 23.05 12.86
C VAL A 87 23.95 23.52 14.08
N LEU A 88 25.00 24.31 13.84
CA LEU A 88 25.85 24.86 14.89
C LEU A 88 25.48 26.32 15.15
N LEU A 89 25.24 26.70 16.40
CA LEU A 89 25.14 28.10 16.83
C LEU A 89 26.54 28.62 17.19
N THR A 90 26.93 29.73 16.59
CA THR A 90 28.30 30.25 16.67
C THR A 90 28.34 31.75 16.93
N ALA A 91 29.45 32.23 17.50
CA ALA A 91 29.81 33.64 17.53
C ALA A 91 30.88 33.93 16.48
N TYR A 92 31.14 35.21 16.18
CA TYR A 92 32.09 35.66 15.12
C TYR A 92 33.49 35.04 15.19
N ALA A 93 33.95 34.63 16.37
CA ALA A 93 35.26 34.05 16.58
C ALA A 93 35.36 32.55 16.25
N ASP A 94 34.25 31.88 15.92
CA ASP A 94 34.19 30.42 15.78
C ASP A 94 33.94 29.94 14.33
N THR A 95 33.93 30.86 13.36
CA THR A 95 33.62 30.56 11.96
C THR A 95 34.60 29.57 11.32
N GLU A 96 35.89 29.64 11.64
CA GLU A 96 36.89 28.68 11.14
C GLU A 96 36.64 27.26 11.67
N ALA A 97 36.22 27.14 12.94
CA ALA A 97 35.88 25.85 13.55
C ALA A 97 34.60 25.25 12.92
N ALA A 98 33.63 26.10 12.56
CA ALA A 98 32.44 25.67 11.82
C ALA A 98 32.80 25.17 10.41
N ILE A 99 33.64 25.89 9.67
CA ILE A 99 34.08 25.51 8.32
C ILE A 99 34.82 24.17 8.33
N ALA A 100 35.75 23.97 9.28
CA ALA A 100 36.47 22.71 9.42
C ALA A 100 35.54 21.51 9.71
N SER A 101 34.38 21.78 10.30
CA SER A 101 33.41 20.77 10.72
C SER A 101 32.47 20.32 9.59
N ILE A 102 32.24 21.16 8.57
CA ILE A 102 31.43 20.81 7.39
C ILE A 102 31.92 19.48 6.78
N ASN A 103 33.22 19.39 6.49
CA ASN A 103 33.79 18.22 5.83
C ASN A 103 34.00 17.02 6.77
N ARG A 104 34.18 17.25 8.08
CA ARG A 104 34.54 16.19 9.04
C ARG A 104 33.32 15.51 9.68
N ILE A 105 32.33 16.30 10.11
CA ILE A 105 31.16 15.80 10.83
C ILE A 105 29.88 15.83 9.98
N GLY A 106 29.95 16.39 8.76
CA GLY A 106 28.78 16.60 7.92
C GLY A 106 27.85 17.65 8.52
N LEU A 107 28.41 18.77 8.97
CA LEU A 107 27.61 19.89 9.47
C LEU A 107 26.78 20.46 8.31
N ASP A 108 25.45 20.48 8.47
CA ASP A 108 24.55 20.95 7.42
C ASP A 108 24.53 22.48 7.33
N TYR A 109 24.63 23.18 8.46
CA TYR A 109 24.67 24.65 8.49
C TYR A 109 25.27 25.21 9.79
N TYR A 110 25.68 26.48 9.79
CA TYR A 110 26.00 27.23 11.02
C TYR A 110 25.25 28.56 11.05
N LEU A 111 24.74 28.91 12.23
CA LEU A 111 23.99 30.13 12.48
C LEU A 111 24.76 31.03 13.43
N MET A 112 24.63 32.33 13.23
CA MET A 112 25.30 33.36 14.03
C MET A 112 24.38 33.84 15.16
N LYS A 113 24.92 33.93 16.39
CA LYS A 113 24.23 34.57 17.52
C LYS A 113 24.51 36.08 17.53
N PRO A 114 23.50 36.94 17.77
CA PRO A 114 22.05 36.65 17.82
C PRO A 114 21.42 36.55 16.42
N TRP A 115 20.33 35.79 16.28
CA TRP A 115 19.59 35.55 15.02
C TRP A 115 18.28 36.37 14.90
N ASP A 116 18.15 37.46 15.65
CA ASP A 116 16.96 38.31 15.59
C ASP A 116 17.01 39.22 14.33
N PRO A 117 15.93 39.28 13.52
CA PRO A 117 14.66 38.58 13.66
C PRO A 117 14.73 37.11 13.17
N PRO A 118 14.11 36.15 13.92
CA PRO A 118 14.16 34.73 13.56
C PRO A 118 13.49 34.42 12.22
N SER A 119 12.56 35.26 11.76
CA SER A 119 11.93 35.14 10.44
C SER A 119 12.90 35.28 9.27
N GLU A 120 14.01 35.99 9.45
CA GLU A 120 15.00 36.23 8.39
C GLU A 120 16.25 35.35 8.57
N HIS A 121 16.66 35.11 9.82
CA HIS A 121 17.96 34.49 10.09
C HIS A 121 17.89 33.06 10.62
N LEU A 122 16.75 32.61 11.17
CA LEU A 122 16.60 31.27 11.75
C LEU A 122 15.68 30.37 10.91
N TYR A 123 14.42 30.78 10.72
CA TYR A 123 13.40 29.93 10.11
C TYR A 123 13.68 29.53 8.67
N PRO A 124 14.16 30.40 7.76
CA PRO A 124 14.40 29.99 6.38
C PRO A 124 15.40 28.83 6.28
N VAL A 125 16.48 28.91 7.05
CA VAL A 125 17.52 27.87 7.11
C VAL A 125 16.96 26.57 7.66
N LEU A 126 16.23 26.63 8.77
CA LEU A 126 15.67 25.41 9.38
C LEU A 126 14.54 24.82 8.53
N ASP A 127 13.73 25.64 7.84
CA ASP A 127 12.68 25.20 6.92
C ASP A 127 13.30 24.34 5.80
N ASP A 128 14.34 24.86 5.12
CA ASP A 128 15.05 24.13 4.05
C ASP A 128 15.65 22.79 4.54
N LEU A 129 16.34 22.81 5.69
CA LEU A 129 16.97 21.61 6.25
C LEU A 129 15.93 20.57 6.68
N LEU A 130 14.82 20.99 7.27
CA LEU A 130 13.76 20.09 7.71
C LEU A 130 12.96 19.52 6.53
N GLU A 131 12.80 20.28 5.45
CA GLU A 131 12.25 19.76 4.18
C GLU A 131 13.16 18.71 3.57
N GLU A 132 14.47 18.99 3.52
CA GLU A 132 15.46 18.03 3.03
C GLU A 132 15.50 16.76 3.90
N TRP A 133 15.43 16.93 5.23
CA TRP A 133 15.32 15.81 6.18
C TRP A 133 14.08 14.96 5.89
N LYS A 134 12.91 15.58 5.71
CA LYS A 134 11.66 14.86 5.39
C LYS A 134 11.75 14.11 4.07
N ALA A 135 12.42 14.68 3.07
CA ALA A 135 12.57 14.07 1.75
C ALA A 135 13.49 12.84 1.78
N ASN A 136 14.52 12.86 2.61
CA ASN A 136 15.57 11.83 2.64
C ASN A 136 15.41 10.81 3.77
N SER A 137 14.69 11.15 4.83
CA SER A 137 14.47 10.26 5.96
C SER A 137 13.41 9.21 5.64
N LYS A 138 13.67 7.97 6.06
CA LYS A 138 12.67 6.90 6.07
C LYS A 138 11.67 7.17 7.20
N LEU A 139 10.76 8.13 6.98
CA LEU A 139 9.61 8.32 7.85
C LEU A 139 8.84 6.99 7.93
N PRO A 140 8.48 6.51 9.13
CA PRO A 140 7.76 5.27 9.28
C PRO A 140 6.45 5.36 8.50
N TYR A 141 6.23 4.40 7.61
CA TYR A 141 4.99 4.33 6.86
C TYR A 141 3.81 4.10 7.83
N GLU A 142 2.90 5.06 7.91
CA GLU A 142 1.74 5.03 8.83
C GLU A 142 0.53 4.26 8.27
N GLY A 143 0.69 3.56 7.13
CA GLY A 143 -0.37 2.74 6.52
C GLY A 143 -0.25 1.25 6.81
N ILE A 144 -1.04 0.46 6.09
CA ILE A 144 -1.01 -1.02 6.18
C ILE A 144 0.30 -1.55 5.59
N ARG A 145 1.03 -2.37 6.33
CA ARG A 145 2.23 -3.05 5.83
C ARG A 145 1.94 -4.52 5.62
N VAL A 146 2.40 -5.08 4.50
CA VAL A 146 2.27 -6.50 4.18
C VAL A 146 3.67 -7.07 4.02
N ALA A 147 4.08 -7.91 4.96
CA ALA A 147 5.33 -8.63 4.92
C ALA A 147 5.13 -10.03 4.34
N GLY A 148 5.91 -10.37 3.31
CA GLY A 148 5.87 -11.67 2.66
C GLY A 148 6.89 -11.81 1.54
N THR A 149 6.72 -12.85 0.73
CA THR A 149 7.53 -13.12 -0.46
C THR A 149 6.64 -13.20 -1.69
N LEU A 150 7.22 -12.94 -2.87
CA LEU A 150 6.56 -13.12 -4.17
C LEU A 150 6.21 -14.60 -4.44
N TRP A 151 6.84 -15.52 -3.73
CA TRP A 151 6.64 -16.96 -3.86
C TRP A 151 5.54 -17.52 -2.94
N SER A 152 4.77 -16.65 -2.30
CA SER A 152 3.66 -17.02 -1.41
C SER A 152 2.32 -16.70 -2.06
N PRO A 153 1.50 -17.72 -2.42
CA PRO A 153 0.16 -17.52 -2.99
C PRO A 153 -0.77 -16.69 -2.10
N GLN A 154 -0.66 -16.88 -0.78
CA GLN A 154 -1.41 -16.13 0.22
C GLN A 154 -0.96 -14.66 0.24
N SER A 155 0.34 -14.39 0.10
CA SER A 155 0.83 -13.01 -0.02
C SER A 155 0.27 -12.31 -1.25
N HIS A 156 0.23 -13.00 -2.40
CA HIS A 156 -0.43 -12.49 -3.60
C HIS A 156 -1.91 -12.20 -3.35
N THR A 157 -2.63 -13.12 -2.71
CA THR A 157 -4.07 -12.97 -2.40
C THR A 157 -4.36 -11.74 -1.55
N VAL A 158 -3.57 -11.49 -0.51
CA VAL A 158 -3.71 -10.30 0.35
C VAL A 158 -3.39 -9.02 -0.40
N LYS A 159 -2.29 -9.00 -1.16
CA LYS A 159 -1.89 -7.86 -1.99
C LYS A 159 -2.97 -7.50 -3.01
N ASP A 160 -3.49 -8.49 -3.73
CA ASP A 160 -4.53 -8.31 -4.74
C ASP A 160 -5.82 -7.79 -4.09
N PHE A 161 -6.23 -8.35 -2.95
CA PHE A 161 -7.38 -7.85 -2.19
C PHE A 161 -7.24 -6.37 -1.85
N LEU A 162 -6.16 -5.96 -1.17
CA LEU A 162 -5.96 -4.57 -0.77
C LEU A 162 -5.90 -3.64 -1.99
N ALA A 163 -5.16 -4.03 -3.04
CA ALA A 163 -5.04 -3.23 -4.26
C ALA A 163 -6.38 -3.04 -4.97
N ARG A 164 -7.19 -4.10 -5.08
CA ARG A 164 -8.49 -4.05 -5.76
C ARG A 164 -9.56 -3.28 -4.97
N HIS A 165 -9.42 -3.17 -3.66
CA HIS A 165 -10.21 -2.26 -2.83
C HIS A 165 -9.63 -0.84 -2.76
N LEU A 166 -8.56 -0.54 -3.50
CA LEU A 166 -7.85 0.75 -3.50
C LEU A 166 -7.33 1.15 -2.11
N ILE A 167 -6.96 0.15 -1.31
CA ILE A 167 -6.37 0.33 0.01
C ILE A 167 -4.86 0.35 -0.17
N SER A 168 -4.26 1.50 0.12
CA SER A 168 -2.81 1.66 0.06
C SER A 168 -2.12 0.78 1.10
N TYR A 169 -1.05 0.10 0.67
CA TYR A 169 -0.19 -0.67 1.55
C TYR A 169 1.28 -0.53 1.13
N GLN A 170 2.18 -0.78 2.08
CA GLN A 170 3.60 -0.96 1.81
C GLN A 170 3.93 -2.45 1.79
N TRP A 171 4.57 -2.90 0.71
CA TRP A 171 5.10 -4.25 0.61
C TRP A 171 6.48 -4.34 1.26
N LEU A 172 6.65 -5.31 2.16
CA LEU A 172 7.91 -5.62 2.81
C LEU A 172 8.37 -7.01 2.33
N ASP A 173 9.37 -7.01 1.44
CA ASP A 173 9.88 -8.22 0.80
C ASP A 173 10.89 -8.92 1.73
N VAL A 174 10.47 -10.03 2.33
CA VAL A 174 11.28 -10.80 3.30
C VAL A 174 12.52 -11.44 2.69
N ASP A 175 12.58 -11.55 1.35
CA ASP A 175 13.76 -12.08 0.66
C ASP A 175 14.83 -11.00 0.42
N LYS A 176 14.47 -9.72 0.60
CA LYS A 176 15.36 -8.57 0.35
C LYS A 176 15.59 -7.68 1.57
N ASP A 177 14.76 -7.80 2.60
CA ASP A 177 14.77 -6.94 3.77
C ASP A 177 14.86 -7.77 5.06
N GLU A 178 16.03 -7.71 5.73
CA GLU A 178 16.28 -8.40 7.00
C GLU A 178 15.34 -7.95 8.12
N GLN A 179 14.90 -6.68 8.12
CA GLN A 179 13.93 -6.19 9.11
C GLN A 179 12.55 -6.77 8.85
N ALA A 180 12.14 -6.87 7.59
CA ALA A 180 10.91 -7.56 7.22
C ALA A 180 10.96 -9.04 7.60
N ARG A 181 12.11 -9.68 7.41
CA ARG A 181 12.33 -11.07 7.81
C ARG A 181 12.20 -11.28 9.32
N ALA A 182 12.91 -10.46 10.11
CA ALA A 182 12.85 -10.50 11.57
C ALA A 182 11.42 -10.26 12.09
N LEU A 183 10.67 -9.38 11.44
CA LEU A 183 9.27 -9.13 11.77
C LEU A 183 8.40 -10.37 11.58
N VAL A 184 8.55 -11.08 10.46
CA VAL A 184 7.83 -12.34 10.22
C VAL A 184 8.25 -13.40 11.22
N ASP A 185 9.55 -13.57 11.48
CA ASP A 185 10.07 -14.58 12.40
C ASP A 185 9.56 -14.37 13.83
N ALA A 186 9.46 -13.11 14.28
CA ALA A 186 8.89 -12.75 15.59
C ALA A 186 7.42 -13.19 15.76
N HIS A 187 6.67 -13.28 14.67
CA HIS A 187 5.25 -13.67 14.66
C HIS A 187 5.01 -15.12 14.16
N GLY A 188 6.05 -15.81 13.70
CA GLY A 188 5.98 -17.11 13.02
C GLY A 188 5.80 -18.33 13.92
N GLN A 189 5.97 -18.21 15.25
CA GLN A 189 5.85 -19.32 16.22
C GLN A 189 6.66 -20.58 15.82
N GLY A 190 7.90 -20.41 15.33
CA GLY A 190 8.78 -21.53 14.97
C GLY A 190 8.73 -21.98 13.50
N GLY A 191 7.96 -21.28 12.66
CA GLY A 191 7.97 -21.44 11.20
C GLY A 191 7.68 -20.14 10.46
N MET A 192 7.98 -20.09 9.17
CA MET A 192 7.71 -18.90 8.35
C MET A 192 6.23 -18.90 7.92
N LYS A 193 5.40 -18.09 8.57
CA LYS A 193 3.97 -17.93 8.26
C LYS A 193 3.75 -16.64 7.47
N LEU A 194 3.19 -16.75 6.27
CA LEU A 194 3.08 -15.63 5.33
C LEU A 194 1.70 -15.51 4.68
N PRO A 195 1.18 -14.29 4.50
CA PRO A 195 1.80 -13.01 4.84
C PRO A 195 1.56 -12.61 6.32
N VAL A 196 2.35 -11.66 6.81
CA VAL A 196 2.07 -10.92 8.05
C VAL A 196 1.61 -9.52 7.67
N VAL A 197 0.42 -9.12 8.13
CA VAL A 197 -0.19 -7.82 7.84
C VAL A 197 -0.25 -6.98 9.10
N LEU A 198 0.32 -5.78 9.03
CA LEU A 198 0.38 -4.83 10.14
C LEU A 198 -0.50 -3.62 9.83
N PHE A 199 -1.39 -3.31 10.76
CA PHE A 199 -2.33 -2.20 10.63
C PHE A 199 -1.84 -0.98 11.42
N PRO A 200 -2.29 0.24 11.04
CA PRO A 200 -1.91 1.47 11.73
C PRO A 200 -2.33 1.54 13.20
N ASP A 201 -3.37 0.78 13.58
CA ASP A 201 -3.87 0.66 14.95
C ASP A 201 -3.03 -0.28 15.83
N GLY A 202 -1.96 -0.88 15.27
CA GLY A 202 -1.10 -1.84 15.95
C GLY A 202 -1.58 -3.29 15.85
N THR A 203 -2.74 -3.55 15.24
CA THR A 203 -3.22 -4.91 14.99
C THR A 203 -2.29 -5.62 14.01
N ILE A 204 -1.99 -6.89 14.30
CA ILE A 204 -1.16 -7.76 13.44
C ILE A 204 -1.97 -9.02 13.13
N LEU A 205 -2.12 -9.32 11.84
CA LEU A 205 -2.73 -10.55 11.37
C LEU A 205 -1.68 -11.41 10.66
N VAL A 206 -1.64 -12.69 11.02
CA VAL A 206 -0.75 -13.69 10.42
C VAL A 206 -1.60 -14.64 9.59
N GLU A 207 -1.27 -14.79 8.31
CA GLU A 207 -2.03 -15.60 7.34
C GLU A 207 -3.54 -15.28 7.33
N PRO A 208 -3.96 -14.00 7.27
CA PRO A 208 -5.36 -13.64 7.40
C PRO A 208 -6.21 -14.19 6.25
N SER A 209 -7.45 -14.58 6.57
CA SER A 209 -8.46 -14.78 5.55
C SER A 209 -8.89 -13.42 4.96
N LEU A 210 -9.53 -13.44 3.78
CA LEU A 210 -10.12 -12.23 3.21
C LEU A 210 -11.20 -11.62 4.11
N HIS A 211 -11.91 -12.46 4.88
CA HIS A 211 -12.90 -12.00 5.85
C HIS A 211 -12.25 -11.25 7.02
N ASP A 212 -11.11 -11.75 7.53
CA ASP A 212 -10.34 -11.08 8.59
C ASP A 212 -9.84 -9.71 8.10
N LEU A 213 -9.32 -9.65 6.87
CA LEU A 213 -8.89 -8.40 6.25
C LEU A 213 -10.06 -7.43 6.09
N ALA A 214 -11.17 -7.86 5.49
CA ALA A 214 -12.35 -7.04 5.26
C ALA A 214 -12.88 -6.43 6.57
N LYS A 215 -12.98 -7.24 7.63
CA LYS A 215 -13.35 -6.77 8.96
C LYS A 215 -12.37 -5.74 9.50
N GLN A 216 -11.08 -6.00 9.39
CA GLN A 216 -10.03 -5.12 9.92
C GLN A 216 -9.95 -3.78 9.18
N VAL A 217 -10.26 -3.74 7.88
CA VAL A 217 -10.32 -2.49 7.10
C VAL A 217 -11.69 -1.80 7.14
N GLY A 218 -12.62 -2.28 7.96
CA GLY A 218 -13.92 -1.65 8.19
C GLY A 218 -14.96 -1.86 7.09
N MET A 219 -14.86 -2.94 6.31
CA MET A 219 -15.88 -3.30 5.32
C MET A 219 -17.13 -3.89 5.98
N GLN A 220 -18.27 -3.67 5.32
CA GLN A 220 -19.54 -4.28 5.71
C GLN A 220 -19.54 -5.76 5.34
N THR A 221 -19.54 -6.60 6.37
CA THR A 221 -19.50 -8.08 6.26
C THR A 221 -20.75 -8.73 6.85
N ARG A 222 -21.71 -7.93 7.35
CA ARG A 222 -22.94 -8.39 7.99
C ARG A 222 -24.13 -7.60 7.48
N ALA A 223 -25.20 -8.35 7.23
CA ALA A 223 -26.50 -7.83 6.86
C ALA A 223 -27.09 -6.96 7.99
N GLU A 224 -27.65 -5.81 7.65
CA GLU A 224 -28.42 -4.97 8.59
C GLU A 224 -29.81 -5.54 8.88
N ALA A 225 -30.39 -6.23 7.90
CA ALA A 225 -31.71 -6.83 7.98
C ALA A 225 -31.66 -8.35 7.78
N LYS A 226 -32.69 -9.05 8.28
CA LYS A 226 -32.84 -10.49 8.03
C LYS A 226 -33.66 -10.81 6.78
N LEU A 227 -34.45 -9.84 6.30
CA LEU A 227 -35.35 -9.98 5.16
C LEU A 227 -35.15 -8.81 4.20
N TYR A 228 -34.93 -9.13 2.93
CA TYR A 228 -34.82 -8.17 1.84
C TYR A 228 -35.89 -8.44 0.78
N ASP A 229 -36.23 -7.43 -0.01
CA ASP A 229 -37.05 -7.62 -1.20
C ASP A 229 -36.28 -8.41 -2.26
N ILE A 230 -34.98 -8.10 -2.42
CA ILE A 230 -34.11 -8.74 -3.42
C ILE A 230 -32.76 -9.09 -2.81
N VAL A 231 -32.38 -10.37 -2.91
CA VAL A 231 -31.04 -10.86 -2.59
C VAL A 231 -30.31 -11.16 -3.90
N ILE A 232 -29.14 -10.56 -4.10
CA ILE A 232 -28.32 -10.72 -5.31
C ILE A 232 -27.04 -11.48 -4.93
N VAL A 233 -26.82 -12.64 -5.56
CA VAL A 233 -25.61 -13.44 -5.33
C VAL A 233 -24.56 -13.13 -6.40
N GLY A 234 -23.56 -12.33 -6.05
CA GLY A 234 -22.44 -11.90 -6.90
C GLY A 234 -22.47 -10.41 -7.23
N ALA A 235 -21.36 -9.70 -7.02
CA ALA A 235 -21.20 -8.28 -7.35
C ALA A 235 -20.38 -8.06 -8.63
N GLY A 236 -20.57 -8.91 -9.63
CA GLY A 236 -20.11 -8.64 -11.00
C GLY A 236 -20.95 -7.55 -11.70
N PRO A 237 -20.70 -7.25 -12.98
CA PRO A 237 -21.48 -6.26 -13.73
C PRO A 237 -22.99 -6.53 -13.68
N ALA A 238 -23.41 -7.79 -13.83
CA ALA A 238 -24.82 -8.17 -13.77
C ALA A 238 -25.46 -7.84 -12.40
N GLY A 239 -24.79 -8.24 -11.30
CA GLY A 239 -25.32 -8.02 -9.95
C GLY A 239 -25.29 -6.55 -9.53
N LEU A 240 -24.21 -5.82 -9.83
CA LEU A 240 -24.12 -4.40 -9.55
C LEU A 240 -25.14 -3.58 -10.36
N SER A 241 -25.35 -3.91 -11.63
CA SER A 241 -26.41 -3.28 -12.43
C SER A 241 -27.78 -3.57 -11.85
N ALA A 242 -28.09 -4.82 -11.50
CA ALA A 242 -29.37 -5.16 -10.87
C ALA A 242 -29.58 -4.42 -9.55
N ALA A 243 -28.53 -4.28 -8.72
CA ALA A 243 -28.59 -3.54 -7.46
C ALA A 243 -28.91 -2.05 -7.67
N VAL A 244 -28.31 -1.42 -8.68
CA VAL A 244 -28.61 -0.03 -9.05
C VAL A 244 -30.09 0.13 -9.42
N TYR A 245 -30.61 -0.73 -10.31
CA TYR A 245 -31.99 -0.64 -10.77
C TYR A 245 -33.01 -0.97 -9.67
N ALA A 246 -32.75 -2.00 -8.87
CA ALA A 246 -33.62 -2.38 -7.76
C ALA A 246 -33.65 -1.30 -6.67
N GLY A 247 -32.47 -0.78 -6.28
CA GLY A 247 -32.38 0.29 -5.29
C GLY A 247 -33.03 1.59 -5.77
N SER A 248 -32.94 1.93 -7.07
CA SER A 248 -33.59 3.14 -7.59
C SER A 248 -35.12 3.09 -7.52
N GLU A 249 -35.70 1.89 -7.49
CA GLU A 249 -37.14 1.66 -7.29
C GLU A 249 -37.52 1.52 -5.82
N GLY A 250 -36.59 1.80 -4.89
CA GLY A 250 -36.85 1.78 -3.45
C GLY A 250 -36.97 0.39 -2.82
N GLN A 251 -36.52 -0.66 -3.52
CA GLN A 251 -36.49 -2.01 -2.96
C GLN A 251 -35.36 -2.13 -1.91
N SER A 252 -35.59 -2.91 -0.86
CA SER A 252 -34.50 -3.32 0.04
C SER A 252 -33.65 -4.40 -0.66
N VAL A 253 -32.37 -4.08 -0.90
CA VAL A 253 -31.46 -4.92 -1.69
C VAL A 253 -30.22 -5.26 -0.88
N VAL A 254 -29.83 -6.53 -0.90
CA VAL A 254 -28.51 -6.99 -0.44
C VAL A 254 -27.79 -7.71 -1.57
N VAL A 255 -26.51 -7.37 -1.77
CA VAL A 255 -25.61 -8.02 -2.72
C VAL A 255 -24.53 -8.78 -1.94
N LEU A 256 -24.36 -10.06 -2.24
CA LEU A 256 -23.36 -10.92 -1.61
C LEU A 256 -22.18 -11.10 -2.56
N GLU A 257 -20.97 -10.73 -2.14
CA GLU A 257 -19.74 -10.88 -2.92
C GLU A 257 -18.65 -11.55 -2.09
N ARG A 258 -18.13 -12.68 -2.59
CA ARG A 258 -17.10 -13.47 -1.91
C ARG A 258 -15.72 -12.83 -1.94
N GLY A 259 -15.44 -11.98 -2.92
CA GLY A 259 -14.17 -11.28 -3.09
C GLY A 259 -14.38 -9.78 -3.17
N VAL A 260 -13.91 -9.19 -4.28
CA VAL A 260 -14.00 -7.75 -4.55
C VAL A 260 -15.08 -7.47 -5.61
N PRO A 261 -15.96 -6.47 -5.42
CA PRO A 261 -16.92 -6.05 -6.44
C PRO A 261 -16.26 -5.79 -7.80
N GLY A 262 -17.00 -6.11 -8.87
CA GLY A 262 -16.56 -6.03 -10.27
C GLY A 262 -16.44 -7.36 -10.98
N GLY A 263 -16.43 -8.48 -10.24
CA GLY A 263 -16.34 -9.82 -10.80
C GLY A 263 -15.16 -9.96 -11.78
N GLN A 264 -15.36 -10.69 -12.88
CA GLN A 264 -14.33 -10.89 -13.90
C GLN A 264 -13.93 -9.59 -14.62
N ALA A 265 -14.89 -8.68 -14.83
CA ALA A 265 -14.62 -7.41 -15.49
C ALA A 265 -13.62 -6.56 -14.71
N GLY A 266 -13.64 -6.65 -13.37
CA GLY A 266 -12.69 -5.97 -12.48
C GLY A 266 -11.22 -6.26 -12.78
N ASN A 267 -10.91 -7.38 -13.42
CA ASN A 267 -9.54 -7.79 -13.76
C ASN A 267 -9.05 -7.24 -15.12
N SER A 268 -9.90 -6.54 -15.88
CA SER A 268 -9.55 -6.01 -17.19
C SER A 268 -8.80 -4.68 -17.06
N PRO A 269 -7.57 -4.55 -17.58
CA PRO A 269 -6.80 -3.30 -17.52
C PRO A 269 -7.53 -2.13 -18.18
N LYS A 270 -8.21 -2.39 -19.30
CA LYS A 270 -8.97 -1.39 -20.05
C LYS A 270 -10.05 -2.08 -20.89
N ILE A 271 -11.29 -1.65 -20.75
CA ILE A 271 -12.44 -2.14 -21.51
C ILE A 271 -12.83 -1.04 -22.52
N GLU A 272 -12.51 -1.25 -23.79
CA GLU A 272 -12.81 -0.27 -24.85
C GLU A 272 -14.18 -0.48 -25.52
N ASN A 273 -14.79 -1.63 -25.30
CA ASN A 273 -16.07 -2.01 -25.89
C ASN A 273 -17.25 -1.92 -24.90
N TYR A 274 -17.15 -1.06 -23.87
CA TYR A 274 -18.27 -0.77 -22.97
C TYR A 274 -18.94 0.53 -23.42
N LEU A 275 -20.22 0.44 -23.79
CA LEU A 275 -21.00 1.58 -24.29
C LEU A 275 -21.03 2.74 -23.29
N GLY A 276 -21.01 3.97 -23.79
CA GLY A 276 -20.97 5.18 -22.96
C GLY A 276 -19.58 5.59 -22.47
N PHE A 277 -18.53 4.81 -22.73
CA PHE A 277 -17.14 5.17 -22.41
C PHE A 277 -16.31 5.25 -23.70
N PRO A 278 -16.33 6.39 -24.43
CA PRO A 278 -15.71 6.51 -25.74
C PRO A 278 -14.19 6.31 -25.74
N THR A 279 -13.52 6.53 -24.61
CA THR A 279 -12.06 6.30 -24.43
C THR A 279 -11.75 4.97 -23.73
N GLY A 280 -12.78 4.15 -23.48
CA GLY A 280 -12.73 2.98 -22.62
C GLY A 280 -12.71 3.32 -21.13
N ILE A 281 -12.77 2.28 -20.29
CA ILE A 281 -12.72 2.39 -18.82
C ILE A 281 -11.99 1.18 -18.24
N SER A 282 -11.26 1.34 -17.14
CA SER A 282 -10.68 0.18 -16.44
C SER A 282 -11.79 -0.67 -15.82
N GLY A 283 -11.56 -1.97 -15.68
CA GLY A 283 -12.48 -2.88 -15.02
C GLY A 283 -12.81 -2.46 -13.59
N MET A 284 -11.79 -2.09 -12.84
CA MET A 284 -11.90 -1.58 -11.47
C MET A 284 -12.72 -0.28 -11.39
N ASP A 285 -12.47 0.68 -12.29
CA ASP A 285 -13.23 1.93 -12.27
C ASP A 285 -14.70 1.72 -12.62
N LEU A 286 -14.99 0.84 -13.57
CA LEU A 286 -16.36 0.48 -13.92
C LEU A 286 -17.09 -0.11 -12.70
N ALA A 287 -16.46 -1.08 -12.04
CA ALA A 287 -16.99 -1.72 -10.84
C ALA A 287 -17.20 -0.74 -9.69
N ARG A 288 -16.19 0.10 -9.41
CA ARG A 288 -16.24 1.11 -8.34
C ARG A 288 -17.36 2.11 -8.57
N ARG A 289 -17.52 2.62 -9.80
CA ARG A 289 -18.60 3.57 -10.14
C ARG A 289 -19.97 2.93 -9.93
N ALA A 290 -20.16 1.69 -10.39
CA ALA A 290 -21.40 0.95 -10.20
C ALA A 290 -21.68 0.67 -8.71
N LEU A 291 -20.65 0.30 -7.94
CA LEU A 291 -20.74 0.10 -6.50
C LEU A 291 -21.17 1.37 -5.76
N THR A 292 -20.53 2.51 -6.06
CA THR A 292 -20.90 3.81 -5.49
C THR A 292 -22.35 4.17 -5.81
N GLN A 293 -22.80 3.90 -7.03
CA GLN A 293 -24.19 4.16 -7.44
C GLN A 293 -25.18 3.25 -6.70
N ALA A 294 -24.89 1.95 -6.58
CA ALA A 294 -25.74 1.00 -5.86
C ALA A 294 -25.87 1.39 -4.37
N LYS A 295 -24.75 1.66 -3.69
CA LYS A 295 -24.74 2.12 -2.29
C LYS A 295 -25.52 3.43 -2.10
N ARG A 296 -25.40 4.39 -3.04
CA ARG A 296 -26.17 5.64 -3.02
C ARG A 296 -27.68 5.41 -3.07
N PHE A 297 -28.14 4.36 -3.75
CA PHE A 297 -29.55 3.97 -3.79
C PHE A 297 -29.98 3.05 -2.63
N GLY A 298 -29.14 2.87 -1.61
CA GLY A 298 -29.47 2.08 -0.43
C GLY A 298 -29.28 0.57 -0.59
N ALA A 299 -28.64 0.11 -1.68
CA ALA A 299 -28.26 -1.29 -1.79
C ALA A 299 -27.12 -1.60 -0.81
N GLU A 300 -27.34 -2.60 0.04
CA GLU A 300 -26.34 -3.12 0.95
C GLU A 300 -25.41 -4.08 0.20
N ILE A 301 -24.09 -3.95 0.42
CA ILE A 301 -23.08 -4.77 -0.26
C ILE A 301 -22.26 -5.48 0.80
N LEU A 302 -22.44 -6.79 0.91
CA LEU A 302 -21.65 -7.63 1.80
C LEU A 302 -20.43 -8.15 1.03
N GLU A 303 -19.28 -7.58 1.35
CA GLU A 303 -17.99 -7.90 0.73
C GLU A 303 -17.30 -9.02 1.53
N ALA A 304 -16.38 -9.76 0.90
CA ALA A 304 -15.73 -10.94 1.49
C ALA A 304 -16.70 -11.96 2.13
N THR A 305 -17.88 -12.12 1.52
CA THR A 305 -19.00 -12.92 2.04
C THR A 305 -19.45 -13.93 0.99
N GLU A 306 -19.19 -15.21 1.22
CA GLU A 306 -19.55 -16.29 0.30
C GLU A 306 -20.95 -16.86 0.60
N ALA A 307 -21.80 -16.89 -0.42
CA ALA A 307 -23.04 -17.64 -0.42
C ALA A 307 -22.75 -19.14 -0.66
N LYS A 308 -22.97 -19.98 0.34
CA LYS A 308 -22.63 -21.41 0.31
C LYS A 308 -23.75 -22.28 -0.26
N SER A 309 -24.99 -21.98 0.09
CA SER A 309 -26.17 -22.69 -0.41
C SER A 309 -27.36 -21.78 -0.53
N VAL A 310 -28.26 -22.12 -1.44
CA VAL A 310 -29.54 -21.44 -1.63
C VAL A 310 -30.66 -22.46 -1.67
N HIS A 311 -31.79 -22.13 -1.05
CA HIS A 311 -33.00 -22.93 -1.15
C HIS A 311 -34.25 -22.04 -1.11
N ALA A 312 -35.38 -22.58 -1.52
CA ALA A 312 -36.66 -21.89 -1.47
C ALA A 312 -37.53 -22.47 -0.34
N GLU A 313 -38.16 -21.60 0.42
CA GLU A 313 -39.13 -21.96 1.45
C GLU A 313 -40.42 -21.14 1.24
N GLY A 314 -41.44 -21.80 0.66
CA GLY A 314 -42.69 -21.15 0.29
C GLY A 314 -42.47 -20.04 -0.76
N LYS A 315 -42.68 -18.78 -0.35
CA LYS A 315 -42.51 -17.58 -1.21
C LYS A 315 -41.17 -16.87 -0.98
N TYR A 316 -40.31 -17.43 -0.14
CA TYR A 316 -39.03 -16.83 0.22
C TYR A 316 -37.88 -17.67 -0.32
N HIS A 317 -36.75 -17.00 -0.52
CA HIS A 317 -35.50 -17.62 -0.88
C HIS A 317 -34.48 -17.35 0.22
N ILE A 318 -33.80 -18.40 0.66
CA ILE A 318 -32.86 -18.36 1.78
C ILE A 318 -31.47 -18.63 1.23
N VAL A 319 -30.52 -17.72 1.52
CA VAL A 319 -29.10 -17.92 1.30
C VAL A 319 -28.44 -18.26 2.63
N THR A 320 -27.73 -19.37 2.69
CA THR A 320 -26.82 -19.68 3.80
C THR A 320 -25.42 -19.22 3.42
N LEU A 321 -24.83 -18.35 4.24
CA LEU A 321 -23.46 -17.88 4.09
C LEU A 321 -22.44 -18.90 4.58
N ALA A 322 -21.17 -18.72 4.25
CA ALA A 322 -20.09 -19.61 4.67
C ALA A 322 -19.95 -19.75 6.20
N ASP A 323 -20.31 -18.72 6.96
CA ASP A 323 -20.31 -18.71 8.44
C ASP A 323 -21.59 -19.32 9.05
N GLY A 324 -22.53 -19.78 8.22
CA GLY A 324 -23.81 -20.34 8.64
C GLY A 324 -24.93 -19.31 8.83
N THR A 325 -24.65 -18.01 8.69
CA THR A 325 -25.67 -16.97 8.73
C THR A 325 -26.66 -17.14 7.59
N GLU A 326 -27.95 -16.98 7.86
CA GLU A 326 -29.00 -17.04 6.84
C GLU A 326 -29.53 -15.65 6.51
N ILE A 327 -29.69 -15.37 5.21
CA ILE A 327 -30.30 -14.16 4.67
C ILE A 327 -31.52 -14.56 3.87
N VAL A 328 -32.65 -13.91 4.15
CA VAL A 328 -33.93 -14.20 3.49
C VAL A 328 -34.25 -13.10 2.47
N GLY A 329 -34.70 -13.49 1.29
CA GLY A 329 -35.17 -12.61 0.24
C GLY A 329 -36.56 -13.00 -0.25
N LYS A 330 -37.39 -12.01 -0.63
CA LYS A 330 -38.63 -12.29 -1.38
C LYS A 330 -38.32 -12.74 -2.82
N THR A 331 -37.27 -12.18 -3.40
CA THR A 331 -36.73 -12.54 -4.72
C THR A 331 -35.23 -12.78 -4.62
N MET A 332 -34.70 -13.69 -5.44
CA MET A 332 -33.27 -13.95 -5.55
C MET A 332 -32.80 -13.82 -7.00
N LEU A 333 -31.69 -13.10 -7.19
CA LEU A 333 -30.98 -13.03 -8.47
C LEU A 333 -29.62 -13.71 -8.35
N MET A 334 -29.41 -14.76 -9.12
CA MET A 334 -28.11 -15.41 -9.25
C MET A 334 -27.26 -14.68 -10.30
N ALA A 335 -26.23 -13.97 -9.85
CA ALA A 335 -25.30 -13.19 -10.66
C ALA A 335 -23.84 -13.58 -10.39
N SER A 336 -23.60 -14.84 -10.02
CA SER A 336 -22.31 -15.37 -9.54
C SER A 336 -21.22 -15.47 -10.62
N GLY A 337 -21.56 -15.22 -11.87
CA GLY A 337 -20.63 -15.24 -13.00
C GLY A 337 -20.06 -16.62 -13.28
N ALA A 338 -18.80 -16.67 -13.70
CA ALA A 338 -18.08 -17.90 -14.02
C ALA A 338 -16.61 -17.81 -13.57
N THR A 339 -15.99 -18.96 -13.36
CA THR A 339 -14.55 -19.10 -13.15
C THR A 339 -13.87 -19.56 -14.43
N PHE A 340 -12.62 -19.13 -14.64
CA PHE A 340 -11.84 -19.63 -15.77
C PHE A 340 -11.53 -21.11 -15.59
N ARG A 341 -11.53 -21.85 -16.71
CA ARG A 341 -10.97 -23.19 -16.72
C ARG A 341 -9.47 -23.06 -16.47
N ARG A 342 -8.99 -23.65 -15.37
CA ARG A 342 -7.57 -23.77 -15.09
C ARG A 342 -6.94 -24.73 -16.11
N LEU A 343 -5.69 -24.50 -16.48
CA LEU A 343 -4.93 -25.50 -17.22
C LEU A 343 -4.69 -26.68 -16.28
N GLY A 344 -4.88 -27.90 -16.77
CA GLY A 344 -4.59 -29.12 -16.02
C GLY A 344 -3.23 -29.67 -16.43
N VAL A 345 -2.17 -28.93 -16.13
CA VAL A 345 -0.77 -29.32 -16.46
C VAL A 345 0.02 -29.44 -15.16
N PRO A 346 1.01 -30.34 -15.07
CA PRO A 346 1.85 -30.46 -13.89
C PRO A 346 2.55 -29.13 -13.55
N GLY A 347 2.68 -28.85 -12.25
CA GLY A 347 3.36 -27.66 -11.71
C GLY A 347 2.50 -26.40 -11.62
N ILE A 348 1.32 -26.34 -12.25
CA ILE A 348 0.53 -25.10 -12.29
C ILE A 348 -0.13 -24.75 -10.95
N ASP A 349 -0.66 -25.74 -10.24
CA ASP A 349 -1.37 -25.49 -8.99
C ASP A 349 -0.38 -25.10 -7.89
N GLU A 350 0.83 -25.67 -7.90
CA GLU A 350 1.91 -25.33 -6.97
C GLU A 350 2.43 -23.90 -7.16
N LEU A 351 2.43 -23.39 -8.40
CA LEU A 351 2.96 -22.08 -8.75
C LEU A 351 1.87 -21.00 -8.87
N THR A 352 0.60 -21.35 -8.70
CA THR A 352 -0.51 -20.39 -8.73
C THR A 352 -0.41 -19.41 -7.57
N GLY A 353 -0.28 -18.12 -7.87
CA GLY A 353 -0.01 -17.05 -6.91
C GLY A 353 1.49 -16.85 -6.61
N ALA A 354 2.36 -17.66 -7.21
CA ALA A 354 3.81 -17.67 -7.01
C ALA A 354 4.54 -17.86 -8.36
N GLY A 355 4.27 -16.98 -9.32
CA GLY A 355 4.81 -17.05 -10.70
C GLY A 355 3.75 -17.32 -11.76
N VAL A 356 2.67 -18.04 -11.42
CA VAL A 356 1.48 -18.21 -12.26
C VAL A 356 0.33 -17.38 -11.70
N TYR A 357 -0.27 -16.53 -12.54
CA TYR A 357 -1.39 -15.68 -12.11
C TYR A 357 -2.55 -15.74 -13.09
N TYR A 358 -3.77 -15.53 -12.57
CA TYR A 358 -4.98 -15.46 -13.38
C TYR A 358 -5.45 -14.00 -13.50
N GLY A 359 -5.70 -13.56 -14.73
CA GLY A 359 -5.92 -12.14 -15.03
C GLY A 359 -4.60 -11.39 -15.27
N ALA A 360 -4.64 -10.06 -15.25
CA ALA A 360 -3.46 -9.23 -15.54
C ALA A 360 -2.48 -9.09 -14.35
N ALA A 361 -2.83 -9.64 -13.17
CA ALA A 361 -2.00 -9.66 -11.96
C ALA A 361 -1.35 -8.30 -11.65
N PHE A 362 -2.19 -7.27 -11.52
CA PHE A 362 -1.73 -5.87 -11.43
C PHE A 362 -0.70 -5.61 -10.33
N THR A 363 -0.81 -6.31 -9.19
CA THR A 363 0.10 -6.19 -8.04
C THR A 363 1.46 -6.82 -8.28
N GLU A 364 1.59 -7.69 -9.29
CA GLU A 364 2.80 -8.45 -9.56
C GLU A 364 3.59 -7.90 -10.76
N ALA A 365 2.91 -7.23 -11.70
CA ALA A 365 3.51 -6.76 -12.95
C ALA A 365 4.82 -5.96 -12.77
N THR A 366 4.91 -5.10 -11.74
CA THR A 366 6.11 -4.32 -11.46
C THR A 366 7.32 -5.18 -11.06
N TYR A 367 7.12 -6.35 -10.45
CA TYR A 367 8.20 -7.25 -10.05
C TYR A 367 8.79 -8.04 -11.22
N TYR A 368 8.08 -8.10 -12.34
CA TYR A 368 8.57 -8.67 -13.60
C TYR A 368 9.11 -7.61 -14.56
N ARG A 369 9.52 -6.46 -14.01
CA ARG A 369 10.20 -5.41 -14.80
C ARG A 369 11.45 -5.99 -15.44
N ASP A 370 11.59 -5.76 -16.75
CA ASP A 370 12.70 -6.24 -17.58
C ASP A 370 12.84 -7.78 -17.64
N GLN A 371 11.88 -8.53 -17.10
CA GLN A 371 11.81 -9.99 -17.20
C GLN A 371 10.92 -10.42 -18.38
N PRO A 372 11.19 -11.57 -19.02
CA PRO A 372 10.28 -12.15 -20.00
C PRO A 372 9.04 -12.72 -19.29
N VAL A 373 7.86 -12.56 -19.88
CA VAL A 373 6.61 -13.10 -19.35
C VAL A 373 5.80 -13.83 -20.43
N PHE A 374 5.04 -14.84 -20.02
CA PHE A 374 4.11 -15.56 -20.87
C PHE A 374 2.67 -15.15 -20.58
N VAL A 375 1.86 -14.99 -21.63
CA VAL A 375 0.41 -14.78 -21.52
C VAL A 375 -0.30 -15.90 -22.25
N ILE A 376 -1.19 -16.60 -21.56
CA ILE A 376 -1.84 -17.80 -22.09
C ILE A 376 -3.23 -17.42 -22.60
N GLY A 377 -3.48 -17.66 -23.89
CA GLY A 377 -4.76 -17.45 -24.55
C GLY A 377 -4.74 -16.38 -25.63
N GLY A 378 -5.83 -16.35 -26.42
CA GLY A 378 -5.97 -15.48 -27.58
C GLY A 378 -7.29 -14.71 -27.63
N ALA A 379 -7.96 -14.53 -26.48
CA ALA A 379 -9.19 -13.73 -26.36
C ALA A 379 -8.89 -12.30 -25.86
N ASN A 380 -9.91 -11.46 -25.74
CA ASN A 380 -9.74 -10.05 -25.31
C ASN A 380 -8.96 -9.90 -24.01
N SER A 381 -9.26 -10.71 -22.98
CA SER A 381 -8.56 -10.62 -21.70
C SER A 381 -7.07 -10.92 -21.82
N ALA A 382 -6.69 -11.88 -22.67
CA ALA A 382 -5.28 -12.21 -22.93
C ALA A 382 -4.58 -11.06 -23.67
N GLY A 383 -5.22 -10.51 -24.70
CA GLY A 383 -4.68 -9.36 -25.45
C GLY A 383 -4.50 -8.11 -24.58
N GLN A 384 -5.49 -7.79 -23.74
CA GLN A 384 -5.39 -6.69 -22.78
C GLN A 384 -4.30 -6.92 -21.73
N GLY A 385 -4.20 -8.15 -21.22
CA GLY A 385 -3.13 -8.55 -20.31
C GLY A 385 -1.75 -8.40 -20.95
N ALA A 386 -1.58 -8.84 -22.19
CA ALA A 386 -0.32 -8.72 -22.92
C ALA A 386 0.09 -7.26 -23.13
N MET A 387 -0.84 -6.41 -23.58
CA MET A 387 -0.59 -4.98 -23.72
C MET A 387 -0.22 -4.32 -22.39
N PHE A 388 -0.92 -4.65 -21.31
CA PHE A 388 -0.61 -4.14 -19.98
C PHE A 388 0.80 -4.57 -19.51
N LEU A 389 1.12 -5.86 -19.58
CA LEU A 389 2.39 -6.41 -19.12
C LEU A 389 3.58 -5.91 -19.95
N SER A 390 3.39 -5.61 -21.24
CA SER A 390 4.46 -5.08 -22.12
C SER A 390 5.05 -3.74 -21.65
N ARG A 391 4.31 -3.02 -20.78
CA ARG A 391 4.79 -1.78 -20.15
C ARG A 391 5.87 -2.01 -19.10
N PHE A 392 5.98 -3.24 -18.57
CA PHE A 392 6.90 -3.61 -17.50
C PHE A 392 7.93 -4.64 -17.98
N ALA A 393 7.47 -5.70 -18.63
CA ALA A 393 8.30 -6.80 -19.10
C ALA A 393 9.28 -6.38 -20.20
N SER A 394 10.38 -7.13 -20.33
CA SER A 394 11.29 -7.00 -21.47
C SER A 394 10.66 -7.57 -22.74
N GLN A 395 9.94 -8.70 -22.62
CA GLN A 395 9.19 -9.35 -23.69
C GLN A 395 7.94 -10.04 -23.14
N VAL A 396 6.85 -10.02 -23.91
CA VAL A 396 5.60 -10.73 -23.62
C VAL A 396 5.34 -11.73 -24.74
N THR A 397 5.35 -13.02 -24.41
CA THR A 397 5.03 -14.08 -25.39
C THR A 397 3.63 -14.61 -25.15
N MET A 398 2.73 -14.37 -26.10
CA MET A 398 1.37 -14.91 -26.08
C MET A 398 1.34 -16.33 -26.62
N LEU A 399 0.89 -17.29 -25.81
CA LEU A 399 0.73 -18.69 -26.18
C LEU A 399 -0.74 -18.96 -26.54
N ILE A 400 -0.99 -19.20 -27.82
CA ILE A 400 -2.34 -19.37 -28.39
C ILE A 400 -2.45 -20.80 -28.91
N ARG A 401 -3.31 -21.61 -28.27
CA ARG A 401 -3.51 -23.03 -28.64
C ARG A 401 -4.07 -23.28 -30.04
N ARG A 402 -4.60 -22.25 -30.69
CA ARG A 402 -5.20 -22.33 -32.03
C ARG A 402 -4.30 -21.69 -33.06
N ASP A 403 -4.64 -21.92 -34.32
CA ASP A 403 -4.07 -21.27 -35.50
C ASP A 403 -4.49 -19.79 -35.65
N SER A 404 -5.44 -19.33 -34.83
CA SER A 404 -6.05 -18.02 -34.93
C SER A 404 -6.34 -17.41 -33.56
N GLN A 405 -6.29 -16.07 -33.51
CA GLN A 405 -6.60 -15.27 -32.33
C GLN A 405 -8.02 -14.71 -32.43
N TRP A 406 -8.78 -14.78 -31.34
CA TRP A 406 -10.19 -14.39 -31.27
C TRP A 406 -10.43 -13.08 -30.51
N SER A 407 -9.35 -12.35 -30.18
CA SER A 407 -9.48 -11.00 -29.64
C SER A 407 -10.00 -10.02 -30.70
N SER A 408 -10.64 -8.96 -30.22
CA SER A 408 -11.16 -7.87 -31.02
C SER A 408 -10.05 -7.28 -31.89
N LYS A 409 -10.43 -6.82 -33.09
CA LYS A 409 -9.48 -6.30 -34.09
C LYS A 409 -8.54 -5.23 -33.52
N TYR A 410 -9.07 -4.28 -32.75
CA TYR A 410 -8.25 -3.21 -32.17
C TYR A 410 -7.12 -3.72 -31.27
N LEU A 411 -7.33 -4.82 -30.54
CA LEU A 411 -6.27 -5.44 -29.72
C LEU A 411 -5.24 -6.12 -30.60
N ARG A 412 -5.68 -6.90 -31.59
CA ARG A 412 -4.76 -7.58 -32.52
C ARG A 412 -3.86 -6.59 -33.26
N ASP A 413 -4.42 -5.46 -33.68
CA ASP A 413 -3.68 -4.38 -34.34
C ASP A 413 -2.67 -3.72 -33.37
N ALA A 414 -3.07 -3.46 -32.12
CA ALA A 414 -2.19 -2.87 -31.10
C ALA A 414 -1.06 -3.81 -30.66
N GLU A 415 -1.35 -5.11 -30.54
CA GLU A 415 -0.37 -6.15 -30.23
C GLU A 415 0.67 -6.27 -31.35
N GLU A 416 0.24 -6.25 -32.61
CA GLU A 416 1.13 -6.33 -33.78
C GLU A 416 2.06 -5.11 -33.91
N ALA A 417 1.57 -3.93 -33.53
CA ALA A 417 2.36 -2.71 -33.52
C ALA A 417 3.38 -2.64 -32.36
N ASN A 418 3.28 -3.54 -31.37
CA ASN A 418 4.11 -3.52 -30.17
C ASN A 418 5.29 -4.51 -30.29
N PRO A 419 6.55 -4.03 -30.43
CA PRO A 419 7.70 -4.91 -30.66
C PRO A 419 8.05 -5.81 -29.47
N LYS A 420 7.51 -5.53 -28.29
CA LYS A 420 7.70 -6.39 -27.10
C LYS A 420 6.76 -7.60 -27.08
N ILE A 421 5.76 -7.67 -27.95
CA ILE A 421 4.75 -8.72 -27.94
C ILE A 421 5.00 -9.70 -29.08
N GLU A 422 5.24 -10.97 -28.72
CA GLU A 422 5.34 -12.08 -29.66
C GLU A 422 4.08 -12.96 -29.56
N ARG A 423 3.50 -13.37 -30.70
CA ARG A 423 2.35 -14.27 -30.74
C ARG A 423 2.78 -15.64 -31.26
N ARG A 424 2.58 -16.69 -30.44
CA ARG A 424 2.83 -18.08 -30.81
C ARG A 424 1.52 -18.84 -30.95
N PHE A 425 1.17 -19.16 -32.18
CA PHE A 425 0.00 -19.96 -32.53
C PHE A 425 0.29 -21.46 -32.42
N ASN A 426 -0.76 -22.27 -32.37
CA ASN A 426 -0.68 -23.73 -32.24
C ASN A 426 0.25 -24.18 -31.09
N THR A 427 0.24 -23.44 -29.98
CA THR A 427 1.13 -23.68 -28.85
C THR A 427 0.33 -24.00 -27.60
N GLU A 428 0.64 -25.13 -26.97
CA GLU A 428 0.05 -25.57 -25.70
C GLU A 428 1.15 -25.76 -24.66
N ILE A 429 0.80 -25.48 -23.40
CA ILE A 429 1.68 -25.74 -22.26
C ILE A 429 1.52 -27.21 -21.88
N ILE A 430 2.63 -27.89 -21.62
CA ILE A 430 2.66 -29.28 -21.18
C ILE A 430 2.99 -29.42 -19.68
N GLU A 431 3.78 -28.49 -19.13
CA GLU A 431 4.28 -28.50 -17.75
C GLU A 431 4.81 -27.10 -17.39
N ILE A 432 4.84 -26.77 -16.09
CA ILE A 432 5.42 -25.54 -15.55
C ILE A 432 6.43 -25.89 -14.45
N HIS A 433 7.56 -25.19 -14.41
CA HIS A 433 8.61 -25.33 -13.40
C HIS A 433 8.89 -23.98 -12.71
N GLY A 434 9.34 -24.01 -11.46
CA GLY A 434 9.62 -22.83 -10.64
C GLY A 434 10.83 -23.00 -9.73
#